data_AF-K7RWF1-F1
#
_entry.id   AF-K7RWF1-F1
#
_cell.length_a   1.000
_cell.length_b   1.000
_cell.length_c   1.000
_cell.angle_alpha   90.00
_cell.angle_beta   90.00
_cell.angle_gamma   90.00
#
_symmetry.space_group_name_H-M   'P 1'
#
loop_
_entity.id
_entity.type
_entity.pdbx_description
1 polymer ?
#
loop_
_entity_poly.entity_id
_entity_poly.type
_entity_poly.pdbx_seq_one_letter_code
_entity_poly.pdbx_strand_id
1 'polypeptide(L)'
;MSGITEPVQDPLFDADELAREQLCTEAWQGIPLGITVYDYHDPEELRAAMVRWLAEHGEFAGGGGMWCELLAGDDIGEPVAAADGHELFEFAAQPAGLAVIHQAICPGCRWHHIGTGKEVVEAWHDHAMPGWRELPVVPKPVTDIAEWMEGAYPPGWVRPGAPIRTRRHPKTRARRFDSHVPHGSPMGGYDMAAPAE
;
A
#
# COMPACT_ATOMS: atom_id res chain seq x y z
N MET A 1 -52.50 11.10 -10.39
CA MET A 1 -51.53 11.36 -9.30
C MET A 1 -50.16 11.48 -9.96
N SER A 2 -49.78 12.68 -10.41
CA SER A 2 -48.45 12.94 -10.93
C SER A 2 -47.61 13.53 -9.80
N GLY A 3 -46.57 12.82 -9.39
CA GLY A 3 -45.58 13.33 -8.46
C GLY A 3 -44.76 14.43 -9.14
N ILE A 4 -44.73 15.60 -8.51
CA ILE A 4 -43.83 16.69 -8.87
C ILE A 4 -42.52 16.39 -8.15
N THR A 5 -41.48 16.02 -8.89
CA THR A 5 -40.12 15.96 -8.36
C THR A 5 -39.60 17.38 -8.29
N GLU A 6 -39.32 17.89 -7.09
CA GLU A 6 -38.67 19.18 -6.92
C GLU A 6 -37.25 19.17 -7.54
N PRO A 7 -36.83 20.25 -8.21
CA PRO A 7 -35.45 20.35 -8.70
C PRO A 7 -34.51 20.48 -7.50
N VAL A 8 -33.55 19.57 -7.39
CA VAL A 8 -32.40 19.71 -6.50
C VAL A 8 -31.66 20.98 -6.93
N GLN A 9 -31.60 21.98 -6.05
CA GLN A 9 -30.76 23.15 -6.29
C GLN A 9 -29.31 22.77 -6.03
N ASP A 10 -28.44 22.95 -7.02
CA ASP A 10 -27.00 22.90 -6.79
C ASP A 10 -26.62 23.99 -5.77
N PRO A 11 -25.75 23.68 -4.80
CA PRO A 11 -25.35 24.65 -3.79
C PRO A 11 -24.71 25.88 -4.46
N LEU A 12 -25.10 27.07 -4.00
CA LEU A 12 -24.65 28.37 -4.53
C LEU A 12 -23.13 28.59 -4.37
N PHE A 13 -22.49 27.82 -3.49
CA PHE A 13 -21.06 27.82 -3.24
C PHE A 13 -20.60 26.37 -3.10
N ASP A 14 -19.54 26.01 -3.83
CA ASP A 14 -18.85 24.74 -3.63
C ASP A 14 -17.93 24.87 -2.40
N ALA A 15 -18.35 24.24 -1.30
CA ALA A 15 -17.62 24.29 -0.04
C ALA A 15 -16.25 23.59 -0.13
N ASP A 16 -16.13 22.58 -1.01
CA ASP A 16 -14.89 21.86 -1.23
C ASP A 16 -13.91 22.74 -2.04
N GLU A 17 -14.43 23.49 -3.02
CA GLU A 17 -13.66 24.51 -3.74
C GLU A 17 -13.13 25.60 -2.79
N LEU A 18 -13.98 26.14 -1.91
CA LEU A 18 -13.56 27.19 -0.98
C LEU A 18 -12.52 26.69 0.04
N ALA A 19 -12.68 25.47 0.55
CA ALA A 19 -11.70 24.85 1.45
C ALA A 19 -10.36 24.64 0.75
N ARG A 20 -10.38 24.23 -0.52
CA ARG A 20 -9.20 24.07 -1.37
C ARG A 20 -8.48 25.39 -1.62
N GLU A 21 -9.23 26.45 -1.94
CA GLU A 21 -8.69 27.80 -2.14
C GLU A 21 -8.02 28.32 -0.86
N GLN A 22 -8.68 28.15 0.30
CA GLN A 22 -8.12 28.57 1.58
C GLN A 22 -6.80 27.86 1.90
N LEU A 23 -6.74 26.53 1.72
CA LEU A 23 -5.52 25.75 1.86
C LEU A 23 -4.38 26.33 1.02
N CYS A 24 -4.64 26.70 -0.25
CA CYS A 24 -3.60 27.21 -1.15
C CYS A 24 -3.05 28.59 -0.74
N THR A 25 -3.81 29.40 0.02
CA THR A 25 -3.35 30.73 0.47
C THR A 25 -2.31 30.67 1.59
N GLU A 26 -2.27 29.58 2.35
CA GLU A 26 -1.30 29.38 3.42
C GLU A 26 0.05 28.95 2.84
N ALA A 27 1.14 29.51 3.37
CA ALA A 27 2.49 29.15 2.95
C ALA A 27 2.81 27.71 3.38
N TRP A 28 3.07 26.83 2.42
CA TRP A 28 3.45 25.43 2.67
C TRP A 28 4.81 25.32 3.38
N GLN A 29 4.88 24.49 4.42
CA GLN A 29 6.09 24.25 5.23
C GLN A 29 6.50 22.77 5.32
N GLY A 30 5.76 21.87 4.65
CA GLY A 30 6.04 20.43 4.68
C GLY A 30 7.06 20.01 3.60
N ILE A 31 7.04 18.73 3.24
CA ILE A 31 7.99 18.19 2.25
C ILE A 31 7.85 18.88 0.89
N PRO A 32 8.92 18.96 0.08
CA PRO A 32 8.86 19.55 -1.25
C PRO A 32 7.75 18.95 -2.13
N LEU A 33 6.99 19.81 -2.80
CA LEU A 33 5.93 19.42 -3.74
C LEU A 33 6.48 19.31 -5.16
N GLY A 34 5.88 18.45 -5.99
CA GLY A 34 6.22 18.29 -7.41
C GLY A 34 7.53 17.54 -7.67
N ILE A 35 8.19 17.03 -6.62
CA ILE A 35 9.41 16.24 -6.72
C ILE A 35 9.32 15.00 -5.82
N THR A 36 9.97 13.93 -6.25
CA THR A 36 10.07 12.72 -5.42
C THR A 36 11.19 12.88 -4.40
N VAL A 37 10.84 12.82 -3.13
CA VAL A 37 11.78 12.76 -2.01
C VAL A 37 12.22 11.31 -1.78
N TYR A 38 13.49 11.10 -1.44
CA TYR A 38 14.07 9.77 -1.24
C TYR A 38 14.54 9.51 0.20
N ASP A 39 14.55 10.54 1.05
CA ASP A 39 14.84 10.42 2.48
C ASP A 39 13.60 9.93 3.24
N TYR A 40 13.81 9.50 4.50
CA TYR A 40 12.70 9.07 5.34
C TYR A 40 11.79 10.26 5.67
N HIS A 41 10.48 10.03 5.48
CA HIS A 41 9.41 10.91 5.93
C HIS A 41 8.32 10.07 6.57
N ASP A 42 7.69 10.61 7.61
CA ASP A 42 6.58 9.93 8.27
C ASP A 42 5.37 9.85 7.32
N PRO A 43 4.56 8.77 7.35
CA PRO A 43 3.43 8.60 6.42
C PRO A 43 2.47 9.79 6.41
N GLU A 44 2.27 10.43 7.57
CA GLU A 44 1.44 11.63 7.71
C GLU A 44 2.00 12.83 6.92
N GLU A 45 3.32 13.00 6.86
CA GLU A 45 3.96 14.07 6.09
C GLU A 45 3.76 13.87 4.59
N LEU A 46 3.90 12.63 4.11
CA LEU A 46 3.67 12.26 2.72
C LEU A 46 2.19 12.46 2.33
N ARG A 47 1.26 12.05 3.19
CA ARG A 47 -0.17 12.29 3.01
C ARG A 47 -0.51 13.78 2.98
N ALA A 48 0.00 14.56 3.92
CA ALA A 48 -0.24 16.00 3.96
C ALA A 48 0.25 16.69 2.67
N ALA A 49 1.40 16.26 2.14
CA ALA A 49 1.93 16.77 0.88
C ALA A 49 1.08 16.36 -0.33
N MET A 50 0.55 15.15 -0.37
CA MET A 50 -0.40 14.73 -1.40
C MET A 50 -1.69 15.54 -1.34
N VAL A 51 -2.26 15.75 -0.14
CA VAL A 51 -3.45 16.60 0.07
C VAL A 51 -3.17 18.01 -0.43
N ARG A 52 -2.01 18.59 -0.09
CA ARG A 52 -1.61 19.92 -0.57
C ARG A 52 -1.47 19.96 -2.10
N TRP A 53 -0.84 18.95 -2.69
CA TRP A 53 -0.68 18.86 -4.14
C TRP A 53 -2.03 18.81 -4.87
N LEU A 54 -2.94 17.96 -4.40
CA LEU A 54 -4.30 17.85 -4.93
C LEU A 54 -5.06 19.18 -4.80
N ALA A 55 -4.86 19.91 -3.69
CA ALA A 55 -5.49 21.20 -3.52
C ALA A 55 -5.02 22.25 -4.56
N GLU A 56 -3.72 22.27 -4.85
CA GLU A 56 -3.13 23.24 -5.79
C GLU A 56 -3.38 22.87 -7.27
N HIS A 57 -3.42 21.58 -7.59
CA HIS A 57 -3.37 21.11 -8.99
C HIS A 57 -4.64 20.38 -9.45
N GLY A 58 -5.53 19.99 -8.52
CA GLY A 58 -6.81 19.35 -8.84
C GLY A 58 -6.75 17.93 -9.40
N GLU A 59 -5.56 17.40 -9.69
CA GLU A 59 -5.37 16.11 -10.35
C GLU A 59 -4.45 15.17 -9.58
N PHE A 60 -4.81 13.88 -9.61
CA PHE A 60 -3.96 12.79 -9.14
C PHE A 60 -2.73 12.70 -10.03
N ALA A 61 -1.55 12.93 -9.44
CA ALA A 61 -0.33 13.09 -10.22
C ALA A 61 0.19 11.73 -10.71
N GLY A 62 -0.26 11.28 -11.88
CA GLY A 62 0.43 10.23 -12.66
C GLY A 62 1.80 10.68 -13.21
N GLY A 63 2.47 11.65 -12.57
CA GLY A 63 3.69 12.28 -13.08
C GLY A 63 4.24 13.47 -12.28
N GLY A 64 3.61 13.85 -11.17
CA GLY A 64 4.08 14.96 -10.33
C GLY A 64 5.16 14.58 -9.31
N GLY A 65 5.68 13.35 -9.35
CA GLY A 65 6.70 12.87 -8.42
C GLY A 65 6.23 12.70 -6.96
N MET A 66 4.97 12.98 -6.65
CA MET A 66 4.43 12.88 -5.30
C MET A 66 4.23 11.42 -4.89
N TRP A 67 4.60 11.10 -3.65
CA TRP A 67 4.25 9.83 -3.01
C TRP A 67 2.75 9.79 -2.72
N CYS A 68 2.06 8.79 -3.28
CA CYS A 68 0.69 8.48 -2.97
C CYS A 68 0.60 7.18 -2.19
N GLU A 69 -0.14 7.19 -1.09
CA GLU A 69 -0.43 5.99 -0.33
C GLU A 69 -1.20 5.01 -1.21
N LEU A 70 -0.79 3.73 -1.20
CA LEU A 70 -1.50 2.66 -1.87
C LEU A 70 -2.60 2.16 -0.94
N LEU A 71 -3.82 2.15 -1.45
CA LEU A 71 -4.98 1.62 -0.72
C LEU A 71 -4.83 0.12 -0.50
N ALA A 72 -4.76 -0.28 0.76
CA ALA A 72 -4.90 -1.67 1.18
C ALA A 72 -6.30 -1.93 1.74
N GLY A 73 -7.31 -1.75 0.90
CA GLY A 73 -8.72 -1.76 1.31
C GLY A 73 -9.40 -0.45 0.94
N ASP A 74 -10.39 -0.05 1.73
CA ASP A 74 -11.22 1.13 1.48
C ASP A 74 -10.74 2.40 2.23
N ASP A 75 -9.78 2.29 3.15
CA ASP A 75 -9.36 3.38 4.05
C ASP A 75 -7.91 3.83 3.84
N ILE A 76 -7.69 5.15 3.80
CA ILE A 76 -6.37 5.81 3.78
C ILE A 76 -5.90 6.03 5.22
N GLY A 77 -4.61 5.81 5.49
CA GLY A 77 -3.99 6.12 6.77
C GLY A 77 -3.90 4.94 7.74
N GLU A 78 -4.35 3.76 7.33
CA GLU A 78 -4.19 2.50 8.06
C GLU A 78 -3.03 1.68 7.46
N PRO A 79 -2.26 0.95 8.28
CA PRO A 79 -1.19 0.12 7.77
C PRO A 79 -1.75 -1.05 6.93
N VAL A 80 -1.10 -1.31 5.79
CA VAL A 80 -1.41 -2.42 4.88
C VAL A 80 -1.20 -3.79 5.56
N ALA A 81 -0.24 -3.85 6.47
CA ALA A 81 -0.03 -5.00 7.34
C ALA A 81 0.62 -4.56 8.65
N ALA A 82 0.42 -5.36 9.69
CA ALA A 82 1.09 -5.21 10.96
C ALA A 82 1.51 -6.58 11.51
N ALA A 83 2.73 -6.66 12.04
CA ALA A 83 3.26 -7.87 12.66
C ALA A 83 4.30 -7.51 13.73
N ASP A 84 4.22 -8.13 14.91
CA ASP A 84 5.21 -8.03 15.98
C ASP A 84 5.60 -6.58 16.37
N GLY A 85 4.65 -5.64 16.29
CA GLY A 85 4.87 -4.21 16.59
C GLY A 85 5.43 -3.38 15.43
N HIS A 86 5.60 -4.00 14.26
CA HIS A 86 5.94 -3.32 13.02
C HIS A 86 4.67 -3.08 12.19
N GLU A 87 4.62 -1.94 11.53
CA GLU A 87 3.54 -1.52 10.63
C GLU A 87 4.11 -1.33 9.23
N LEU A 88 3.32 -1.64 8.21
CA LEU A 88 3.67 -1.42 6.81
C LEU A 88 2.73 -0.39 6.20
N PHE A 89 3.28 0.76 5.83
CA PHE A 89 2.63 1.68 4.92
C PHE A 89 3.30 1.60 3.55
N GLU A 90 2.52 1.44 2.49
CA GLU A 90 3.01 1.41 1.12
C GLU A 90 2.64 2.67 0.37
N PHE A 91 3.60 3.26 -0.33
CA PHE A 91 3.41 4.41 -1.20
C PHE A 91 3.91 4.09 -2.60
N ALA A 92 3.33 4.75 -3.61
CA ALA A 92 3.83 4.75 -4.98
C ALA A 92 4.01 6.18 -5.47
N ALA A 93 5.06 6.40 -6.26
CA ALA A 93 5.30 7.65 -6.96
C ALA A 93 5.69 7.37 -8.40
N GLN A 94 5.36 8.29 -9.30
CA GLN A 94 5.88 8.30 -10.65
C GLN A 94 6.73 9.56 -10.85
N PRO A 95 8.06 9.48 -10.67
CA PRO A 95 8.95 10.59 -10.97
C PRO A 95 8.91 10.92 -12.48
N ALA A 96 9.16 12.19 -12.82
CA ALA A 96 9.03 12.66 -14.20
C ALA A 96 9.94 11.87 -15.16
N GLY A 97 9.33 11.24 -16.17
CA GLY A 97 10.03 10.45 -17.19
C GLY A 97 10.57 9.10 -16.71
N LEU A 98 10.24 8.67 -15.48
CA LEU A 98 10.67 7.40 -14.91
C LEU A 98 9.49 6.42 -14.73
N ALA A 99 9.85 5.16 -14.49
CA ALA A 99 8.90 4.14 -14.09
C ALA A 99 8.33 4.43 -12.69
N VAL A 100 7.15 3.88 -12.41
CA VAL A 100 6.57 3.91 -11.06
C VAL A 100 7.52 3.21 -10.09
N ILE A 101 7.80 3.87 -8.98
CA ILE A 101 8.53 3.33 -7.86
C ILE A 101 7.61 3.25 -6.65
N HIS A 102 7.95 2.34 -5.75
CA HIS A 102 7.22 2.11 -4.50
C HIS A 102 8.13 2.40 -3.31
N GLN A 103 7.51 2.68 -2.18
CA GLN A 103 8.17 2.81 -0.89
C GLN A 103 7.38 2.07 0.18
N ALA A 104 8.08 1.28 1.00
CA ALA A 104 7.54 0.75 2.25
C ALA A 104 8.07 1.59 3.41
N ILE A 105 7.23 1.85 4.42
CA ILE A 105 7.57 2.62 5.61
C ILE A 105 7.10 1.86 6.85
N CYS A 106 7.98 1.76 7.85
CA CYS A 106 7.65 1.31 9.21
C CYS A 106 7.88 2.46 10.20
N PRO A 107 6.83 3.21 10.59
CA PRO A 107 6.97 4.46 11.33
C PRO A 107 7.61 4.27 12.71
N GLY A 108 7.19 3.25 13.45
CA GLY A 108 7.73 2.94 14.78
C GLY A 108 9.24 2.66 14.78
N CYS A 109 9.80 2.25 13.64
CA CYS A 109 11.23 1.97 13.50
C CYS A 109 11.99 3.08 12.75
N ARG A 110 11.28 4.09 12.22
CA ARG A 110 11.82 5.07 11.28
C ARG A 110 12.60 4.40 10.13
N TRP A 111 12.05 3.30 9.63
CA TRP A 111 12.63 2.50 8.56
C TRP A 111 11.84 2.69 7.28
N HIS A 112 12.54 2.74 6.14
CA HIS A 112 11.92 2.70 4.82
C HIS A 112 12.75 1.91 3.82
N HIS A 113 12.14 1.55 2.71
CA HIS A 113 12.82 1.00 1.54
C HIS A 113 12.13 1.47 0.27
N ILE A 114 12.90 1.85 -0.75
CA ILE A 114 12.40 2.29 -2.06
C ILE A 114 12.82 1.29 -3.13
N GLY A 115 11.89 0.86 -3.96
CA GLY A 115 12.13 -0.12 -5.01
C GLY A 115 10.89 -0.39 -5.86
N THR A 116 10.80 -1.57 -6.45
CA THR A 116 9.55 -2.06 -7.04
C THR A 116 8.54 -2.44 -5.96
N GLY A 117 7.24 -2.51 -6.30
CA GLY A 117 6.21 -2.94 -5.35
C GLY A 117 6.48 -4.32 -4.73
N LYS A 118 7.20 -5.18 -5.45
CA LYS A 118 7.64 -6.47 -4.92
C LYS A 118 8.76 -6.31 -3.88
N GLU A 119 9.81 -5.59 -4.24
CA GLU A 119 11.00 -5.43 -3.39
C GLU A 119 10.67 -4.74 -2.07
N VAL A 120 9.78 -3.74 -2.06
CA VAL A 120 9.42 -3.03 -0.83
C VAL A 120 8.67 -3.91 0.16
N VAL A 121 7.77 -4.77 -0.32
CA VAL A 121 7.04 -5.74 0.54
C VAL A 121 8.01 -6.78 1.08
N GLU A 122 8.89 -7.34 0.25
CA GLU A 122 9.91 -8.28 0.71
C GLU A 122 10.87 -7.65 1.73
N ALA A 123 11.32 -6.42 1.48
CA ALA A 123 12.21 -5.68 2.37
C ALA A 123 11.55 -5.40 3.73
N TRP A 124 10.25 -5.08 3.76
CA TRP A 124 9.52 -4.92 5.02
C TRP A 124 9.43 -6.24 5.78
N HIS A 125 9.17 -7.37 5.11
CA HIS A 125 9.16 -8.67 5.78
C HIS A 125 10.56 -9.08 6.27
N ASP A 126 11.62 -8.75 5.53
CA ASP A 126 13.00 -8.96 5.99
C ASP A 126 13.31 -8.13 7.25
N HIS A 127 12.71 -6.94 7.37
CA HIS A 127 12.84 -6.06 8.53
C HIS A 127 11.98 -6.52 9.74
N ALA A 128 10.68 -6.73 9.53
CA ALA A 128 9.70 -6.99 10.57
C ALA A 128 9.60 -8.46 10.98
N MET A 129 9.92 -9.37 10.07
CA MET A 129 9.72 -10.81 10.26
C MET A 129 10.93 -11.64 9.79
N PRO A 130 12.10 -11.50 10.43
CA PRO A 130 13.28 -12.31 10.09
C PRO A 130 12.97 -13.81 10.07
N GLY A 131 13.40 -14.50 9.02
CA GLY A 131 13.13 -15.93 8.80
C GLY A 131 11.90 -16.25 7.95
N TRP A 132 11.09 -15.26 7.55
CA TRP A 132 9.92 -15.50 6.70
C TRP A 132 10.27 -16.21 5.37
N ARG A 133 11.47 -15.95 4.82
CA ARG A 133 11.97 -16.58 3.58
C ARG A 133 12.21 -18.07 3.70
N GLU A 134 12.32 -18.59 4.91
CA GLU A 134 12.54 -20.01 5.20
C GLU A 134 11.21 -20.77 5.38
N LEU A 135 10.08 -20.05 5.40
CA LEU A 135 8.78 -20.66 5.50
C LEU A 135 8.52 -21.64 4.35
N PRO A 136 7.86 -22.78 4.63
CA PRO A 136 7.50 -23.75 3.60
C PRO A 136 6.61 -23.09 2.55
N VAL A 137 6.79 -23.49 1.30
CA VAL A 137 6.00 -22.99 0.18
C VAL A 137 4.76 -23.85 0.03
N VAL A 138 3.58 -23.23 0.15
CA VAL A 138 2.28 -23.83 -0.13
C VAL A 138 2.28 -24.32 -1.59
N PRO A 139 2.12 -25.64 -1.82
CA PRO A 139 2.05 -26.18 -3.16
C PRO A 139 0.74 -25.75 -3.83
N LYS A 140 0.75 -25.70 -5.17
CA LYS A 140 -0.49 -25.63 -5.96
C LYS A 140 -0.60 -26.90 -6.83
N PRO A 141 -1.79 -27.54 -6.89
CA PRO A 141 -3.01 -27.18 -6.17
C PRO A 141 -2.96 -27.60 -4.69
N VAL A 142 -3.51 -26.77 -3.80
CA VAL A 142 -3.89 -27.17 -2.45
C VAL A 142 -5.38 -26.87 -2.32
N THR A 143 -6.15 -27.85 -1.87
CA THR A 143 -7.61 -27.72 -1.70
C THR A 143 -7.98 -27.18 -0.33
N ASP A 144 -7.15 -27.46 0.69
CA ASP A 144 -7.32 -26.97 2.05
C ASP A 144 -5.97 -26.45 2.59
N ILE A 145 -5.86 -25.13 2.70
CA ILE A 145 -4.65 -24.47 3.21
C ILE A 145 -4.49 -24.74 4.72
N ALA A 146 -5.59 -24.83 5.47
CA ALA A 146 -5.54 -25.04 6.91
C ALA A 146 -5.00 -26.43 7.23
N GLU A 147 -5.48 -27.47 6.52
CA GLU A 147 -4.97 -28.84 6.68
C GLU A 147 -3.46 -28.93 6.35
N TRP A 148 -3.02 -28.28 5.26
CA TRP A 148 -1.59 -28.24 4.93
C TRP A 148 -0.77 -27.54 6.02
N MET A 149 -1.31 -26.45 6.58
CA MET A 149 -0.63 -25.70 7.62
C MET A 149 -0.43 -26.51 8.90
N GLU A 150 -1.40 -27.32 9.30
CA GLU A 150 -1.28 -28.18 10.49
C GLU A 150 -0.10 -29.15 10.41
N GLY A 151 0.23 -29.64 9.21
CA GLY A 151 1.31 -30.62 9.01
C GLY A 151 2.67 -30.02 8.65
N ALA A 152 2.71 -28.88 7.96
CA ALA A 152 3.93 -28.35 7.37
C ALA A 152 4.35 -26.98 7.92
N TYR A 153 3.40 -26.17 8.38
CA TYR A 153 3.67 -24.77 8.73
C TYR A 153 4.20 -24.65 10.16
N PRO A 154 5.32 -23.92 10.40
CA PRO A 154 5.94 -23.91 11.73
C PRO A 154 5.01 -23.31 12.80
N PRO A 155 4.82 -23.98 13.96
CA PRO A 155 3.90 -23.50 15.01
C PRO A 155 4.19 -22.08 15.50
N GLY A 156 5.46 -21.67 15.56
CA GLY A 156 5.85 -20.31 15.96
C GLY A 156 5.43 -19.21 14.99
N TRP A 157 5.05 -19.57 13.76
CA TRP A 157 4.58 -18.66 12.72
C TRP A 157 3.06 -18.61 12.60
N VAL A 158 2.32 -19.41 13.37
CA VAL A 158 0.86 -19.33 13.45
C VAL A 158 0.49 -18.19 14.41
N ARG A 159 0.65 -16.94 13.95
CA ARG A 159 0.36 -15.73 14.71
C ARG A 159 -0.19 -14.61 13.82
N PRO A 160 -0.94 -13.64 14.36
CA PRO A 160 -1.50 -12.54 13.58
C PRO A 160 -0.45 -11.82 12.71
N GLY A 161 -0.82 -11.49 11.48
CA GLY A 161 0.04 -10.80 10.52
C GLY A 161 1.08 -11.67 9.82
N ALA A 162 1.24 -12.94 10.21
CA ALA A 162 2.24 -13.80 9.59
C ALA A 162 1.96 -14.05 8.10
N PRO A 163 2.98 -14.05 7.23
CA PRO A 163 2.81 -14.29 5.80
C PRO A 163 2.76 -15.79 5.51
N ILE A 164 2.07 -16.19 4.45
CA ILE A 164 2.30 -17.49 3.81
C ILE A 164 3.13 -17.30 2.56
N ARG A 165 3.78 -18.36 2.07
CA ARG A 165 4.46 -18.35 0.77
C ARG A 165 3.79 -19.34 -0.14
N THR A 166 3.39 -18.93 -1.32
CA THR A 166 2.64 -19.81 -2.22
C THR A 166 3.29 -19.88 -3.60
N ARG A 167 3.43 -21.11 -4.13
CA ARG A 167 3.93 -21.32 -5.49
C ARG A 167 2.94 -20.77 -6.52
N ARG A 168 3.44 -19.97 -7.47
CA ARG A 168 2.61 -19.37 -8.52
C ARG A 168 2.73 -20.18 -9.81
N HIS A 169 1.61 -20.44 -10.48
CA HIS A 169 1.60 -21.27 -11.68
C HIS A 169 1.94 -20.43 -12.93
N PRO A 170 2.91 -20.85 -13.76
CA PRO A 170 3.42 -20.01 -14.85
C PRO A 170 2.50 -19.87 -16.08
N LYS A 171 1.40 -20.63 -16.19
CA LYS A 171 0.66 -20.78 -17.47
C LYS A 171 -0.40 -19.71 -17.78
N THR A 172 -0.42 -18.58 -17.09
CA THR A 172 -1.43 -17.54 -17.34
C THR A 172 -0.73 -16.20 -17.55
N ARG A 173 -1.04 -15.48 -18.64
CA ARG A 173 -0.30 -14.27 -19.09
C ARG A 173 -0.69 -12.96 -18.36
N ALA A 174 -1.21 -13.04 -17.15
CA ALA A 174 -1.67 -11.86 -16.41
C ALA A 174 -0.51 -11.29 -15.57
N ARG A 175 -0.37 -9.96 -15.52
CA ARG A 175 0.65 -9.26 -14.71
C ARG A 175 0.51 -9.43 -13.18
N ARG A 176 -0.26 -10.42 -12.71
CA ARG A 176 -0.61 -10.67 -11.29
C ARG A 176 0.03 -11.95 -10.73
N PHE A 177 0.94 -12.60 -11.45
CA PHE A 177 1.46 -13.92 -11.06
C PHE A 177 2.63 -13.86 -10.09
N ASP A 178 3.38 -12.76 -10.06
CA ASP A 178 4.49 -12.49 -9.16
C ASP A 178 4.12 -11.53 -8.01
N SER A 179 2.87 -11.07 -7.97
CA SER A 179 2.40 -10.12 -6.96
C SER A 179 2.23 -10.78 -5.59
N HIS A 180 2.77 -10.13 -4.57
CA HIS A 180 2.40 -10.36 -3.17
C HIS A 180 0.97 -9.83 -2.96
N VAL A 181 0.18 -10.54 -2.16
CA VAL A 181 -1.22 -10.17 -1.92
C VAL A 181 -1.38 -9.84 -0.44
N PRO A 182 -1.66 -8.58 -0.07
CA PRO A 182 -1.95 -8.23 1.31
C PRO A 182 -3.21 -8.96 1.77
N HIS A 183 -3.27 -9.34 3.05
CA HIS A 183 -4.37 -10.12 3.64
C HIS A 183 -4.62 -11.50 2.99
N GLY A 184 -3.70 -12.00 2.16
CA GLY A 184 -3.81 -13.30 1.51
C GLY A 184 -3.48 -14.50 2.42
N SER A 185 -2.88 -14.25 3.57
CA SER A 185 -2.59 -15.25 4.59
C SER A 185 -3.82 -15.51 5.49
N PRO A 186 -4.09 -16.75 5.91
CA PRO A 186 -5.11 -17.05 6.92
C PRO A 186 -4.90 -16.31 8.26
N MET A 187 -3.69 -15.82 8.52
CA MET A 187 -3.36 -15.05 9.72
C MET A 187 -3.54 -13.53 9.53
N GLY A 188 -4.07 -13.09 8.38
CA GLY A 188 -4.25 -11.68 8.04
C GLY A 188 -3.02 -10.99 7.44
N GLY A 189 -1.89 -11.69 7.33
CA GLY A 189 -0.68 -11.20 6.65
C GLY A 189 -0.71 -11.37 5.12
N TYR A 190 0.46 -11.27 4.48
CA TYR A 190 0.57 -11.43 3.03
C TYR A 190 0.54 -12.89 2.56
N ASP A 191 -0.02 -13.12 1.37
CA ASP A 191 0.35 -14.26 0.54
C ASP A 191 1.51 -13.87 -0.37
N MET A 192 2.71 -14.31 0.01
CA MET A 192 3.95 -14.01 -0.67
C MET A 192 4.12 -14.94 -1.89
N ALA A 193 4.23 -14.35 -3.08
CA ALA A 193 4.56 -15.10 -4.28
C ALA A 193 5.97 -15.71 -4.17
N ALA A 194 6.03 -17.05 -4.08
CA ALA A 194 7.30 -17.76 -4.18
C ALA A 194 7.68 -17.94 -5.67
N PRO A 195 8.97 -17.77 -6.04
CA PRO A 195 9.43 -18.06 -7.39
C PRO A 195 9.13 -19.53 -7.77
N ALA A 196 8.89 -19.77 -9.06
CA ALA A 196 8.87 -21.13 -9.59
C ALA A 196 10.30 -21.68 -9.59
N GLU A 197 10.47 -22.92 -9.11
CA GLU A 197 11.73 -23.69 -9.25
C GLU A 197 12.02 -24.03 -10.72
#